data_AF-A0A2V7Z4H8-F1
#
_entry.id   AF-A0A2V7Z4H8-F1
#
_cell.length_a   1.000
_cell.length_b   1.000
_cell.length_c   1.000
_cell.angle_alpha   90.00
_cell.angle_beta   90.00
_cell.angle_gamma   90.00
#
_symmetry.space_group_name_H-M   'P 1'
#
loop_
_entity.id
_entity.type
_entity.pdbx_description
1 polymer ?
#
loop_
_entity_poly.entity_id
_entity_poly.type
_entity_poly.pdbx_seq_one_letter_code
_entity_poly.pdbx_strand_id
1 'polypeptide(L)'
;MWRRRRPARAWGALALGLAAGFALGLGRMAAGGHFLSDVIWSALLALGVAHLLYYYVLRVPLHESLEAGASVPRGPMSRAQRWIMAGAALGGVAVLLALFAAPHGTELAATIPLSVSPRTFEVSARKANVEIMIVDAPADRVAIDGELHGFGLPMSRLEARADLTLEPLPALRYRIEQHGWFTDLDGIVRARVPAGELERIAVHLGRGNIRVTDATREGVVRRGRIKLDLRTAAGRVQGPGSTFLR
;
A
#
# COMPACT_ATOMS: atom_id res chain seq x y z
N MET A 1 16.32 -32.17 -28.04
CA MET A 1 16.32 -33.67 -28.03
C MET A 1 14.99 -34.38 -27.67
N TRP A 2 14.12 -33.89 -26.78
CA TRP A 2 12.92 -34.66 -26.32
C TRP A 2 11.77 -34.77 -27.35
N ARG A 3 11.58 -33.73 -28.17
CA ARG A 3 10.47 -33.61 -29.14
C ARG A 3 10.53 -34.62 -30.29
N ARG A 4 11.71 -35.18 -30.59
CA ARG A 4 11.93 -36.13 -31.69
C ARG A 4 11.88 -37.61 -31.30
N ARG A 5 12.02 -37.96 -30.01
CA ARG A 5 12.02 -39.38 -29.57
C ARG A 5 10.77 -39.84 -28.82
N ARG A 6 10.04 -38.96 -28.10
CA ARG A 6 8.79 -39.31 -27.36
C ARG A 6 7.81 -38.12 -27.26
N PRO A 7 7.05 -37.81 -28.34
CA PRO A 7 6.14 -36.65 -28.37
C PRO A 7 5.06 -36.71 -27.29
N ALA A 8 4.56 -37.90 -26.94
CA ALA A 8 3.55 -38.09 -25.90
C ALA A 8 4.00 -37.60 -24.51
N ARG A 9 5.28 -37.71 -24.16
CA ARG A 9 5.81 -37.22 -22.87
C ARG A 9 5.95 -35.71 -22.82
N ALA A 10 6.26 -35.08 -23.96
CA ALA A 10 6.31 -33.63 -24.07
C ALA A 10 4.90 -33.03 -23.95
N TRP A 11 3.91 -33.64 -24.62
CA TRP A 11 2.51 -33.27 -24.46
C TRP A 11 2.00 -33.53 -23.05
N GLY A 12 2.40 -34.64 -22.41
CA GLY A 12 2.07 -34.94 -21.02
C GLY A 12 2.60 -33.89 -20.04
N ALA A 13 3.87 -33.48 -20.19
CA ALA A 13 4.46 -32.43 -19.34
C ALA A 13 3.80 -31.06 -19.57
N LEU A 14 3.45 -30.72 -20.82
CA LEU A 14 2.72 -29.50 -21.15
C LEU A 14 1.31 -29.51 -20.54
N ALA A 15 0.57 -30.61 -20.71
CA ALA A 15 -0.77 -30.76 -20.15
C ALA A 15 -0.76 -30.70 -18.61
N LEU A 16 0.20 -31.36 -17.97
CA LEU A 16 0.39 -31.31 -16.52
C LEU A 16 0.72 -29.89 -16.04
N GLY A 17 1.61 -29.19 -16.74
CA GLY A 17 1.97 -27.81 -16.42
C GLY A 17 0.80 -26.83 -16.58
N LEU A 18 0.01 -26.98 -17.65
CA LEU A 18 -1.21 -26.19 -17.87
C LEU A 18 -2.26 -26.49 -16.79
N ALA A 19 -2.49 -27.77 -16.47
CA ALA A 19 -3.45 -28.16 -15.43
C ALA A 19 -3.03 -27.65 -14.04
N ALA A 20 -1.74 -27.77 -13.69
CA ALA A 20 -1.20 -27.25 -12.44
C ALA A 20 -1.28 -25.72 -12.36
N GLY A 21 -0.91 -25.01 -13.44
CA GLY A 21 -1.02 -23.55 -13.51
C GLY A 21 -2.47 -23.07 -13.42
N PHE A 22 -3.39 -23.77 -14.08
CA PHE A 22 -4.82 -23.47 -14.01
C PHE A 22 -5.39 -23.72 -12.62
N ALA A 23 -5.03 -24.84 -11.98
CA ALA A 23 -5.44 -25.15 -10.60
C ALA A 23 -4.92 -24.12 -9.59
N LEU A 24 -3.67 -23.67 -9.73
CA LEU A 24 -3.11 -22.59 -8.90
C LEU A 24 -3.84 -21.26 -9.12
N GLY A 25 -4.14 -20.90 -10.38
CA GLY A 25 -4.91 -19.71 -10.71
C GLY A 25 -6.32 -19.72 -10.12
N LEU A 26 -7.03 -20.84 -10.25
CA LEU A 26 -8.34 -21.06 -9.62
C LEU A 26 -8.27 -21.00 -8.09
N GLY A 27 -7.24 -21.60 -7.48
CA GLY A 27 -7.02 -21.55 -6.04
C GLY A 27 -6.88 -20.11 -5.51
N ARG A 28 -6.19 -19.24 -6.26
CA ARG A 28 -6.06 -17.82 -5.88
C ARG A 28 -7.35 -17.02 -6.05
N MET A 29 -8.20 -17.36 -7.02
CA MET A 29 -9.53 -16.76 -7.16
C MET A 29 -10.50 -17.26 -6.07
N ALA A 30 -10.46 -18.56 -5.75
CA ALA A 30 -11.27 -19.16 -4.70
C ALA A 30 -10.93 -18.61 -3.30
N ALA A 31 -9.68 -18.18 -3.08
CA ALA A 31 -9.25 -17.46 -1.89
C ALA A 31 -9.77 -16.00 -1.82
N GLY A 32 -10.55 -15.54 -2.80
CA GLY A 32 -11.34 -14.31 -2.74
C GLY A 32 -10.58 -12.99 -2.93
N GLY A 33 -9.28 -13.04 -3.26
CA GLY A 33 -8.41 -11.85 -3.27
C GLY A 33 -8.00 -11.30 -4.63
N HIS A 34 -8.25 -12.01 -5.74
CA HIS A 34 -7.71 -11.64 -7.07
C HIS A 34 -8.72 -11.83 -8.19
N PHE A 35 -8.78 -10.86 -9.11
CA PHE A 35 -9.68 -10.89 -10.26
C PHE A 35 -9.14 -11.86 -11.34
N LEU A 36 -10.04 -12.40 -12.16
CA LEU A 36 -9.66 -13.24 -13.32
C LEU A 36 -8.63 -12.55 -14.23
N SER A 37 -8.69 -11.22 -14.31
CA SER A 37 -7.71 -10.39 -15.03
C SER A 37 -6.29 -10.61 -14.53
N ASP A 38 -6.07 -10.73 -13.22
CA ASP A 38 -4.74 -10.86 -12.62
C ASP A 38 -4.08 -12.19 -13.01
N VAL A 39 -4.90 -13.23 -13.14
CA VAL A 39 -4.47 -14.57 -13.56
C VAL A 39 -4.15 -14.59 -15.06
N ILE A 40 -4.99 -13.96 -15.89
CA ILE A 40 -4.74 -13.84 -17.34
C ILE A 40 -3.45 -13.04 -17.59
N TRP A 41 -3.26 -11.91 -16.91
CA TRP A 41 -2.04 -11.09 -17.03
C TRP A 41 -0.79 -11.84 -16.59
N SER A 42 -0.86 -12.60 -15.49
CA SER A 42 0.26 -13.44 -15.03
C SER A 42 0.61 -14.55 -16.02
N ALA A 43 -0.39 -15.19 -16.63
CA ALA A 43 -0.16 -16.20 -17.66
C ALA A 43 0.50 -15.61 -18.91
N LEU A 44 0.01 -14.46 -19.40
CA LEU A 44 0.60 -13.74 -20.53
C LEU A 44 2.05 -13.30 -20.24
N LEU A 45 2.33 -12.80 -19.03
CA LEU A 45 3.69 -12.46 -18.61
C LEU A 45 4.60 -13.69 -18.58
N ALA A 46 4.14 -14.80 -18.00
CA ALA A 46 4.91 -16.04 -17.96
C ALA A 46 5.21 -16.58 -19.37
N LEU A 47 4.22 -16.55 -20.27
CA LEU A 47 4.39 -16.90 -21.69
C LEU A 47 5.35 -15.94 -22.40
N GLY A 48 5.25 -14.64 -22.14
CA GLY A 48 6.15 -13.63 -22.69
C GLY A 48 7.60 -13.85 -22.27
N VAL A 49 7.84 -14.13 -20.98
CA VAL A 49 9.16 -14.48 -20.45
C VAL A 49 9.67 -15.78 -21.05
N ALA A 50 8.83 -16.82 -21.12
CA ALA A 50 9.21 -18.09 -21.75
C ALA A 50 9.56 -17.93 -23.22
N HIS A 51 8.79 -17.13 -23.97
CA HIS A 51 9.07 -16.79 -25.36
C HIS A 51 10.40 -16.05 -25.50
N LEU A 52 10.65 -15.07 -24.63
CA LEU A 52 11.88 -14.30 -24.64
C LEU A 52 13.10 -15.17 -24.33
N LEU A 53 13.00 -16.04 -23.32
CA LEU A 53 14.04 -17.00 -22.98
C LEU A 53 14.29 -17.98 -24.13
N TYR A 54 13.24 -18.54 -24.72
CA TYR A 54 13.35 -19.56 -25.77
C TYR A 54 14.04 -19.03 -27.04
N TYR A 55 13.61 -17.87 -27.53
CA TYR A 55 14.11 -17.32 -28.79
C TYR A 55 15.40 -16.50 -28.63
N TYR A 56 15.51 -15.68 -27.58
CA TYR A 56 16.57 -14.67 -27.50
C TYR A 56 17.72 -15.06 -26.59
N VAL A 57 17.46 -15.76 -25.48
CA VAL A 57 18.48 -16.16 -24.50
C VAL A 57 19.03 -17.55 -24.81
N LEU A 58 18.18 -18.57 -24.77
CA LEU A 58 18.55 -19.96 -25.01
C LEU A 58 18.82 -20.25 -26.49
N ARG A 59 18.28 -19.42 -27.41
CA ARG A 59 18.44 -19.56 -28.87
C ARG A 59 18.21 -21.00 -29.35
N VAL A 60 17.26 -21.70 -28.76
CA VAL A 60 16.98 -23.12 -29.03
C VAL A 60 16.78 -23.41 -30.53
N PRO A 61 16.09 -22.56 -31.33
CA PRO A 61 15.94 -22.80 -32.76
C PRO A 61 17.29 -22.82 -33.52
N LEU A 62 18.27 -22.02 -33.05
CA LEU A 62 19.60 -21.94 -33.65
C LEU A 62 20.39 -23.22 -33.38
N HIS A 63 20.28 -23.77 -32.17
CA HIS A 63 20.89 -25.03 -31.77
C HIS A 63 20.25 -26.22 -32.50
N GLU A 64 18.93 -26.24 -32.64
CA GLU A 64 18.22 -27.28 -33.40
C GLU A 64 18.58 -27.26 -34.90
N SER A 65 18.82 -26.08 -35.48
CA SER A 65 19.23 -25.94 -36.89
C SER A 65 20.69 -26.35 -37.13
N LEU A 66 21.59 -26.06 -36.18
CA LEU A 66 22.99 -26.51 -36.20
C LEU A 66 23.09 -28.04 -36.03
N GLU A 67 22.28 -28.65 -35.17
CA GLU A 67 22.17 -30.11 -35.03
C GLU A 67 21.57 -30.78 -36.29
N ALA A 68 20.78 -30.05 -37.09
CA ALA A 68 20.22 -30.53 -38.35
C ALA A 68 21.17 -30.37 -39.56
N GLY A 69 22.43 -29.97 -39.34
CA GLY A 69 23.44 -29.86 -40.39
C GLY A 69 23.40 -28.55 -41.19
N ALA A 70 22.59 -27.56 -40.79
CA ALA A 70 22.56 -26.27 -41.45
C ALA A 70 23.74 -25.39 -41.00
N SER A 71 24.52 -24.86 -41.95
CA SER A 71 25.57 -23.86 -41.69
C SER A 71 24.94 -22.50 -41.39
N VAL A 72 24.70 -22.20 -40.12
CA VAL A 72 24.21 -20.89 -39.66
C VAL A 72 25.40 -19.95 -39.47
N PRO A 73 25.38 -18.70 -39.97
CA PRO A 73 26.43 -17.73 -39.68
C PRO A 73 26.42 -17.44 -38.17
N ARG A 74 27.48 -17.80 -37.45
CA ARG A 74 27.72 -17.31 -36.09
C ARG A 74 28.17 -15.85 -36.17
N GLY A 75 27.23 -14.97 -36.49
CA GLY A 75 27.43 -13.53 -36.38
C GLY A 75 27.42 -13.10 -34.91
N PRO A 76 28.23 -12.11 -34.50
CA PRO A 76 28.14 -11.51 -33.18
C PRO A 76 26.71 -11.03 -32.94
N MET A 77 26.24 -11.08 -31.68
CA MET A 77 24.88 -10.64 -31.33
C MET A 77 24.61 -9.25 -31.90
N SER A 78 23.55 -9.14 -32.70
CA SER A 78 23.06 -7.85 -33.20
C SER A 78 22.88 -6.89 -32.01
N ARG A 79 23.23 -5.61 -32.20
CA ARG A 79 23.06 -4.57 -31.16
C ARG A 79 21.62 -4.56 -30.64
N ALA A 80 20.64 -4.77 -31.51
CA ALA A 80 19.22 -4.87 -31.14
C ALA A 80 18.95 -6.01 -30.14
N GLN A 81 19.56 -7.18 -30.36
CA GLN A 81 19.37 -8.33 -29.48
C GLN A 81 20.03 -8.14 -28.10
N ARG A 82 21.18 -7.45 -28.06
CA ARG A 82 21.81 -7.05 -26.79
C ARG A 82 20.93 -6.10 -26.00
N TRP A 83 20.31 -5.12 -26.65
CA TRP A 83 19.36 -4.21 -26.01
C TRP A 83 18.10 -4.91 -25.52
N ILE A 84 17.54 -5.85 -26.29
CA ILE A 84 16.38 -6.65 -25.85
C ILE A 84 16.73 -7.49 -24.62
N MET A 85 17.91 -8.15 -24.61
CA MET A 85 18.35 -8.96 -23.49
C MET A 85 18.63 -8.10 -22.25
N ALA A 86 19.28 -6.95 -22.42
CA ALA A 86 19.50 -5.99 -21.35
C ALA A 86 18.17 -5.46 -20.79
N GLY A 87 17.22 -5.11 -21.66
CA GLY A 87 15.89 -4.66 -21.27
C GLY A 87 15.09 -5.73 -20.52
N ALA A 88 15.15 -6.99 -20.95
CA ALA A 88 14.51 -8.10 -20.26
C ALA A 88 15.14 -8.40 -18.90
N ALA A 89 16.47 -8.36 -18.81
CA ALA A 89 17.18 -8.50 -17.53
C ALA A 89 16.83 -7.36 -16.58
N LEU A 90 16.81 -6.11 -17.06
CA LEU A 90 16.44 -4.94 -16.28
C LEU A 90 14.97 -5.01 -15.83
N GLY A 91 14.07 -5.45 -16.71
CA GLY A 91 12.66 -5.69 -16.40
C GLY A 91 12.46 -6.79 -15.37
N GLY A 92 13.21 -7.89 -15.46
CA GLY A 92 13.20 -8.96 -14.46
C GLY A 92 13.69 -8.50 -13.09
N VAL A 93 14.76 -7.71 -13.05
CA VAL A 93 15.23 -7.06 -11.82
C VAL A 93 14.19 -6.08 -11.28
N ALA A 94 13.53 -5.29 -12.13
CA ALA A 94 12.48 -4.37 -11.70
C ALA A 94 11.26 -5.12 -11.10
N VAL A 95 10.85 -6.24 -11.68
CA VAL A 95 9.77 -7.10 -11.15
C VAL A 95 10.18 -7.73 -9.83
N LEU A 96 11.42 -8.21 -9.70
CA LEU A 96 11.94 -8.72 -8.43
C LEU A 96 11.97 -7.63 -7.36
N LEU A 97 12.46 -6.42 -7.69
CA LEU A 97 12.43 -5.28 -6.78
C LEU A 97 11.01 -4.89 -6.37
N ALA A 98 10.04 -4.96 -7.29
CA ALA A 98 8.63 -4.72 -7.00
C ALA A 98 8.02 -5.81 -6.10
N LEU A 99 8.38 -7.08 -6.29
CA LEU A 99 7.98 -8.19 -5.43
C LEU A 99 8.59 -8.10 -4.02
N PHE A 100 9.76 -7.49 -3.89
CA PHE A 100 10.41 -7.20 -2.61
C PHE A 100 10.01 -5.84 -1.99
N ALA A 101 9.03 -5.13 -2.57
CA ALA A 101 8.38 -4.02 -1.87
C ALA A 101 7.65 -4.60 -0.65
N ALA A 102 8.31 -4.57 0.50
CA ALA A 102 7.82 -5.24 1.69
C ALA A 102 6.50 -4.58 2.16
N PRO A 103 5.51 -5.38 2.62
CA PRO A 103 4.37 -4.84 3.34
C PRO A 103 4.88 -4.19 4.63
N HIS A 104 4.64 -2.89 4.79
CA HIS A 104 4.92 -2.16 6.02
C HIS A 104 3.58 -1.95 6.73
N GLY A 105 3.33 -2.76 7.75
CA GLY A 105 2.27 -2.52 8.74
C GLY A 105 2.90 -1.94 9.99
N THR A 106 2.51 -0.74 10.38
CA THR A 106 2.92 -0.14 11.66
C THR A 106 1.69 0.12 12.50
N GLU A 107 1.57 -0.59 13.61
CA GLU A 107 0.60 -0.27 14.65
C GLU A 107 0.99 1.05 15.32
N LEU A 108 0.02 1.95 15.43
CA LEU A 108 0.13 3.19 16.17
C LEU A 108 -0.61 3.00 17.48
N ALA A 109 0.11 2.80 18.58
CA ALA A 109 -0.46 2.77 19.92
C ALA A 109 0.28 3.80 20.78
N ALA A 110 -0.31 4.98 20.95
CA ALA A 110 0.26 6.05 21.77
C ALA A 110 -0.73 6.47 22.85
N THR A 111 -0.31 6.35 24.11
CA THR A 111 -1.00 6.98 25.24
C THR A 111 -0.16 8.14 25.70
N ILE A 112 -0.61 9.36 25.41
CA ILE A 112 0.13 10.58 25.71
C ILE A 112 -0.35 11.10 27.07
N PRO A 113 0.47 11.03 28.13
CA PRO A 113 0.12 11.65 29.41
C PRO A 113 0.10 13.16 29.24
N LEU A 114 -0.96 13.80 29.72
CA LEU A 114 -1.12 15.25 29.70
C LEU A 114 -0.70 15.81 31.06
N SER A 115 0.47 16.44 31.11
CA SER A 115 0.86 17.23 32.29
C SER A 115 0.01 18.50 32.44
N VAL A 116 -0.54 18.99 31.32
CA VAL A 116 -1.43 20.15 31.22
C VAL A 116 -2.53 19.82 30.21
N SER A 117 -3.78 20.18 30.52
CA SER A 117 -4.90 20.02 29.58
C SER A 117 -4.71 20.90 28.35
N PRO A 118 -4.65 20.34 27.13
CA PRO A 118 -4.48 21.13 25.92
C PRO A 118 -5.77 21.87 25.58
N ARG A 119 -5.65 23.15 25.18
CA ARG A 119 -6.76 23.93 24.61
C ARG A 119 -6.95 23.65 23.13
N THR A 120 -5.87 23.27 22.44
CA THR A 120 -5.91 22.89 21.03
C THR A 120 -5.38 21.48 20.82
N PHE A 121 -6.10 20.67 20.07
CA PHE A 121 -5.62 19.37 19.58
C PHE A 121 -5.50 19.41 18.06
N GLU A 122 -4.31 19.17 17.54
CA GLU A 122 -4.02 19.24 16.11
C GLU A 122 -3.50 17.89 15.61
N VAL A 123 -4.12 17.34 14.57
CA VAL A 123 -3.68 16.13 13.89
C VAL A 123 -3.31 16.46 12.45
N SER A 124 -2.10 16.13 12.04
CA SER A 124 -1.65 16.35 10.66
C SER A 124 -1.06 15.08 10.04
N ALA A 125 -1.52 14.72 8.85
CA ALA A 125 -0.99 13.57 8.11
C ALA A 125 -1.07 13.79 6.59
N ARG A 126 -0.16 13.20 5.82
CA ARG A 126 -0.23 13.25 4.34
C ARG A 126 -1.36 12.38 3.78
N LYS A 127 -1.48 11.13 4.23
CA LYS A 127 -2.53 10.19 3.83
C LYS A 127 -2.92 9.34 5.03
N ALA A 128 -4.15 9.47 5.51
CA ALA A 128 -4.72 8.65 6.60
C ALA A 128 -6.22 8.91 6.72
N ASN A 129 -6.99 7.97 7.26
CA ASN A 129 -8.33 8.23 7.75
C ASN A 129 -8.26 8.56 9.24
N VAL A 130 -8.82 9.69 9.66
CA VAL A 130 -8.76 10.14 11.05
C VAL A 130 -10.16 10.13 11.66
N GLU A 131 -10.33 9.38 12.74
CA GLU A 131 -11.52 9.36 13.57
C GLU A 131 -11.21 9.98 14.93
N ILE A 132 -11.89 11.07 15.26
CA ILE A 132 -11.78 11.72 16.57
C ILE A 132 -13.05 11.45 17.35
N MET A 133 -12.90 10.89 18.55
CA MET A 133 -13.97 10.70 19.50
C MET A 133 -13.73 11.58 20.72
N ILE A 134 -14.61 12.55 20.93
CA ILE A 134 -14.56 13.46 22.07
C ILE A 134 -15.33 12.82 23.21
N VAL A 135 -14.71 12.67 24.38
CA VAL A 135 -15.26 11.89 25.51
C VAL A 135 -15.23 12.67 26.83
N ASP A 136 -16.11 12.31 27.76
CA ASP A 136 -16.13 12.82 29.15
C ASP A 136 -15.09 12.12 30.06
N ALA A 137 -13.98 11.65 29.49
CA ALA A 137 -12.92 10.98 30.25
C ALA A 137 -12.03 11.99 30.99
N PRO A 138 -11.24 11.55 31.99
CA PRO A 138 -10.26 12.40 32.65
C PRO A 138 -9.32 13.07 31.63
N ALA A 139 -9.10 14.38 31.78
CA ALA A 139 -8.24 15.17 30.89
C ALA A 139 -6.72 14.98 31.17
N ASP A 140 -6.35 13.80 31.68
CA ASP A 140 -5.00 13.44 32.09
C ASP A 140 -4.24 12.66 31.00
N ARG A 141 -4.94 12.20 29.96
CA ARG A 141 -4.34 11.44 28.85
C ARG A 141 -5.12 11.58 27.55
N VAL A 142 -4.41 11.54 26.43
CA VAL A 142 -4.99 11.33 25.10
C VAL A 142 -4.57 9.95 24.62
N ALA A 143 -5.55 9.13 24.25
CA ALA A 143 -5.30 7.81 23.69
C ALA A 143 -5.44 7.88 22.17
N ILE A 144 -4.39 7.49 21.47
CA ILE A 144 -4.36 7.40 20.01
C ILE A 144 -4.04 5.95 19.64
N ASP A 145 -4.98 5.31 18.97
CA ASP A 145 -4.85 3.97 18.42
C ASP A 145 -5.00 4.00 16.91
N GLY A 146 -4.30 3.14 16.18
CA GLY A 146 -4.39 3.15 14.74
C GLY A 146 -3.52 2.10 14.08
N GLU A 147 -3.75 1.94 12.79
CA GLU A 147 -2.98 1.02 11.97
C GLU A 147 -2.74 1.69 10.62
N LEU A 148 -1.48 1.77 10.24
CA LEU A 148 -1.06 2.24 8.93
C LEU A 148 -0.50 1.06 8.16
N HIS A 149 -1.07 0.81 6.99
CA HIS A 149 -0.66 -0.20 6.04
C HIS A 149 -0.12 0.47 4.78
N GLY A 150 1.06 0.08 4.34
CA GLY A 150 1.56 0.57 3.06
C GLY A 150 2.55 -0.36 2.40
N PHE A 151 2.65 -0.23 1.09
CA PHE A 151 3.72 -0.81 0.30
C PHE A 151 4.68 0.30 -0.09
N GLY A 152 5.95 0.11 0.26
CA GLY A 152 6.99 1.09 0.01
C GLY A 152 8.31 0.43 -0.35
N LEU A 153 9.23 1.23 -0.88
CA LEU A 153 10.60 0.78 -1.08
C LEU A 153 11.24 0.41 0.27
N PRO A 154 12.27 -0.46 0.31
CA PRO A 154 12.87 -0.95 1.56
C PRO A 154 13.38 0.13 2.53
N MET A 155 13.61 1.36 2.06
CA MET A 155 14.07 2.49 2.87
C MET A 155 12.93 3.40 3.36
N SER A 156 11.67 3.01 3.14
CA SER A 156 10.51 3.83 3.48
C SER A 156 10.09 3.61 4.93
N ARG A 157 9.76 4.70 5.64
CA ARG A 157 9.40 4.67 7.06
C ARG A 157 8.21 5.58 7.36
N LEU A 158 7.39 5.16 8.30
CA LEU A 158 6.30 5.93 8.88
C LEU A 158 6.71 6.26 10.32
N GLU A 159 6.55 7.53 10.69
CA GLU A 159 6.86 7.99 12.03
C GLU A 159 5.70 8.82 12.55
N ALA A 160 5.32 8.60 13.81
CA ALA A 160 4.31 9.40 14.49
C ALA A 160 4.96 10.11 15.67
N ARG A 161 4.81 11.43 15.72
CA ARG A 161 5.34 12.28 16.80
C ARG A 161 4.20 13.04 17.47
N ALA A 162 4.29 13.14 18.79
CA ALA A 162 3.38 13.90 19.62
C ALA A 162 4.16 15.00 20.34
N ASP A 163 3.84 16.25 20.05
CA ASP A 163 4.49 17.41 20.65
C ASP A 163 3.47 18.21 21.46
N LEU A 164 3.73 18.42 22.75
CA LEU A 164 2.95 19.31 23.59
C LEU A 164 3.65 20.67 23.65
N THR A 165 3.07 21.69 23.00
CA THR A 165 3.56 23.06 23.03
C THR A 165 2.77 23.86 24.06
N LEU A 166 3.42 24.56 24.98
CA LEU A 166 2.73 25.30 26.06
C LEU A 166 2.42 26.76 25.68
N GLU A 167 3.15 27.34 24.74
CA GLU A 167 3.03 28.75 24.35
C GLU A 167 2.62 28.90 22.87
N PRO A 168 1.75 29.87 22.51
CA PRO A 168 1.07 30.84 23.36
C PRO A 168 -0.15 30.28 24.14
N LEU A 169 -0.64 29.10 23.76
CA LEU A 169 -1.65 28.32 24.49
C LEU A 169 -1.26 26.84 24.44
N PRO A 170 -1.60 26.03 25.47
CA PRO A 170 -1.34 24.59 25.47
C PRO A 170 -1.96 23.90 24.24
N ALA A 171 -1.12 23.38 23.36
CA ALA A 171 -1.52 22.70 22.13
C ALA A 171 -0.83 21.35 22.03
N LEU A 172 -1.62 20.29 21.86
CA LEU A 172 -1.13 18.95 21.57
C LEU A 172 -1.16 18.72 20.06
N ARG A 173 0.01 18.52 19.46
CA ARG A 173 0.19 18.26 18.03
C ARG A 173 0.58 16.82 17.81
N TYR A 174 -0.19 16.11 17.00
CA TYR A 174 0.10 14.76 16.57
C TYR A 174 0.38 14.74 15.06
N ARG A 175 1.63 14.48 14.69
CA ARG A 175 2.07 14.47 13.29
C ARG A 175 2.44 13.06 12.85
N ILE A 176 1.90 12.65 11.71
CA ILE A 176 2.26 11.41 11.03
C ILE A 176 3.09 11.79 9.80
N GLU A 177 4.39 11.50 9.88
CA GLU A 177 5.38 11.80 8.84
C GLU A 177 5.70 10.54 8.03
N GLN A 178 5.80 10.72 6.72
CA GLN A 178 6.11 9.68 5.76
C GLN A 178 7.46 9.98 5.12
N HIS A 179 8.42 9.08 5.29
CA HIS A 179 9.75 9.16 4.71
C HIS A 179 9.92 8.07 3.64
N GLY A 180 10.36 8.45 2.44
CA GLY A 180 10.52 7.51 1.31
C GLY A 180 9.31 7.45 0.38
N TRP A 181 9.32 6.46 -0.53
CA TRP A 181 8.33 6.33 -1.59
C TRP A 181 7.40 5.15 -1.31
N PHE A 182 6.10 5.45 -1.22
CA PHE A 182 5.04 4.49 -1.00
C PHE A 182 4.14 4.46 -2.24
N THR A 183 3.87 3.26 -2.75
CA THR A 183 2.97 3.02 -3.89
C THR A 183 1.52 3.00 -3.44
N ASP A 184 1.27 2.43 -2.26
CA ASP A 184 -0.01 2.51 -1.58
C ASP A 184 0.21 2.70 -0.07
N LEU A 185 -0.65 3.49 0.54
CA LEU A 185 -0.63 3.80 1.96
C LEU A 185 -2.07 4.05 2.39
N ASP A 186 -2.64 3.16 3.18
CA ASP A 186 -3.96 3.35 3.78
C ASP A 186 -3.86 3.11 5.27
N GLY A 187 -4.74 3.73 6.03
CA GLY A 187 -4.70 3.57 7.46
C GLY A 187 -5.78 4.33 8.17
N ILE A 188 -6.00 3.92 9.41
CA ILE A 188 -6.99 4.53 10.29
C ILE A 188 -6.31 4.95 11.58
N VAL A 189 -6.58 6.17 11.99
CA VAL A 189 -6.08 6.77 13.23
C VAL A 189 -7.29 7.17 14.03
N ARG A 190 -7.44 6.58 15.20
CA ARG A 190 -8.50 6.82 16.15
C ARG A 190 -7.90 7.58 17.33
N ALA A 191 -8.44 8.75 17.62
CA ALA A 191 -8.02 9.55 18.75
C ALA A 191 -9.20 9.71 19.71
N ARG A 192 -9.02 9.28 20.96
CA ARG A 192 -9.93 9.57 22.06
C ARG A 192 -9.42 10.78 22.81
N VAL A 193 -10.14 11.89 22.66
CA VAL A 193 -9.74 13.18 23.20
C VAL A 193 -10.71 13.56 24.32
N PRO A 194 -10.22 13.77 25.56
CA PRO A 194 -11.06 14.24 26.64
C PRO A 194 -11.47 15.71 26.37
N ALA A 195 -12.75 16.03 26.62
CA ALA A 195 -13.28 17.36 26.33
C ALA A 195 -12.61 18.48 27.16
N GLY A 196 -12.25 18.20 28.42
CA GLY A 196 -11.38 19.01 29.28
C GLY A 196 -11.51 20.54 29.10
N GLU A 197 -10.36 21.22 28.98
CA GLU A 197 -10.26 22.62 28.57
C GLU A 197 -10.14 22.79 27.04
N LEU A 198 -10.52 21.78 26.26
CA LEU A 198 -10.35 21.82 24.82
C LEU A 198 -11.30 22.86 24.21
N GLU A 199 -10.75 23.76 23.42
CA GLU A 199 -11.48 24.82 22.72
C GLU A 199 -11.49 24.57 21.21
N ARG A 200 -10.46 23.88 20.69
CA ARG A 200 -10.30 23.66 19.25
C ARG A 200 -9.72 22.29 18.93
N ILE A 201 -10.29 21.66 17.90
CA ILE A 201 -9.74 20.48 17.25
C ILE A 201 -9.45 20.83 15.79
N ALA A 202 -8.19 20.68 15.38
CA ALA A 202 -7.75 20.87 14.01
C ALA A 202 -7.30 19.53 13.41
N VAL A 203 -7.77 19.19 12.22
CA VAL A 203 -7.35 18.01 11.48
C VAL A 203 -6.99 18.41 10.06
N HIS A 204 -5.73 18.25 9.71
CA HIS A 204 -5.18 18.63 8.40
C HIS A 204 -4.63 17.40 7.67
N LEU A 205 -5.35 16.98 6.63
CA LEU A 205 -4.99 15.84 5.80
C LEU A 205 -4.65 16.26 4.37
N GLY A 206 -3.60 15.67 3.81
CA GLY A 206 -3.39 15.72 2.35
C GLY A 206 -4.47 14.90 1.64
N ARG A 207 -4.69 13.66 2.07
CA ARG A 207 -5.70 12.74 1.54
C ARG A 207 -6.27 11.85 2.63
N GLY A 208 -7.55 11.53 2.53
CA GLY A 208 -8.25 10.61 3.44
C GLY A 208 -9.45 11.26 4.12
N ASN A 209 -10.19 10.44 4.86
CA ASN A 209 -11.45 10.85 5.46
C ASN A 209 -11.24 11.35 6.90
N ILE A 210 -12.05 12.34 7.29
CA ILE A 210 -12.09 12.86 8.65
C ILE A 210 -13.47 12.57 9.21
N ARG A 211 -13.52 11.94 10.38
CA ARG A 211 -14.76 11.71 11.12
C ARG A 211 -14.58 12.23 12.53
N VAL A 212 -15.47 13.12 12.96
CA VAL A 212 -15.50 13.60 14.35
C VAL A 212 -16.82 13.18 14.97
N THR A 213 -16.74 12.49 16.11
CA THR A 213 -17.88 12.06 16.90
C THR A 213 -17.81 12.71 18.27
N ASP A 214 -18.90 13.38 18.64
CA ASP A 214 -19.06 13.94 19.97
C ASP A 214 -19.82 12.94 20.84
N ALA A 215 -19.08 12.26 21.74
CA ALA A 215 -19.64 11.30 22.69
C ALA A 215 -19.73 11.89 24.12
N THR A 216 -19.60 13.22 24.25
CA THR A 216 -19.78 13.92 25.52
C THR A 216 -21.25 14.00 25.89
N ARG A 217 -21.58 13.95 27.18
CA ARG A 217 -22.98 14.10 27.64
C ARG A 217 -23.55 15.48 27.33
N GLU A 218 -22.71 16.50 27.27
CA GLU A 218 -23.11 17.88 27.02
C GLU A 218 -23.28 18.19 25.53
N GLY A 219 -22.72 17.38 24.62
CA GLY A 219 -22.66 17.71 23.20
C GLY A 219 -21.83 18.97 22.95
N VAL A 220 -20.59 18.99 23.48
CA VAL A 220 -19.68 20.15 23.48
C VAL A 220 -19.43 20.76 22.09
N VAL A 221 -19.48 19.95 21.02
CA VAL A 221 -19.36 20.46 19.65
C VAL A 221 -20.64 21.15 19.21
N ARG A 222 -21.79 20.51 19.45
CA ARG A 222 -23.10 21.08 19.08
C ARG A 222 -23.41 22.38 19.83
N ARG A 223 -22.94 22.49 21.07
CA ARG A 223 -23.04 23.71 21.89
C ARG A 223 -22.00 24.79 21.51
N GLY A 224 -21.08 24.51 20.59
CA GLY A 224 -20.07 25.46 20.13
C GLY A 224 -18.92 25.71 21.12
N ARG A 225 -18.79 24.90 22.18
CA ARG A 225 -17.67 24.97 23.13
C ARG A 225 -16.35 24.55 22.46
N ILE A 226 -16.41 23.55 21.58
CA ILE A 226 -15.27 23.07 20.81
C ILE A 226 -15.46 23.44 19.34
N LYS A 227 -14.52 24.21 18.79
CA LYS A 227 -14.46 24.56 17.36
C LYS A 227 -13.72 23.48 16.58
N LEU A 228 -14.29 23.06 15.45
CA LEU A 228 -13.67 22.10 14.55
C LEU A 228 -13.09 22.81 13.32
N ASP A 229 -11.82 22.56 13.02
CA ASP A 229 -11.14 22.97 11.79
C ASP A 229 -10.68 21.71 11.04
N LEU A 230 -11.51 21.22 10.13
CA LEU A 230 -11.31 19.93 9.46
C LEU A 230 -11.01 20.18 7.98
N ARG A 231 -9.80 19.83 7.54
CA ARG A 231 -9.34 20.06 6.17
C ARG A 231 -8.76 18.78 5.58
N THR A 232 -9.25 18.39 4.42
CA THR A 232 -8.67 17.32 3.59
C THR A 232 -8.61 17.78 2.16
N ALA A 233 -7.48 17.62 1.46
CA ALA A 233 -7.39 18.02 0.05
C ALA A 233 -8.10 17.00 -0.86
N ALA A 234 -8.20 15.74 -0.44
CA ALA A 234 -8.91 14.69 -1.15
C ALA A 234 -9.53 13.67 -0.17
N GLY A 235 -10.84 13.77 0.08
CA GLY A 235 -11.56 12.86 0.97
C GLY A 235 -12.89 13.45 1.45
N ARG A 236 -13.51 12.80 2.43
CA ARG A 236 -14.77 13.26 3.02
C ARG A 236 -14.57 13.73 4.45
N VAL A 237 -15.28 14.76 4.84
CA VAL A 237 -15.34 15.27 6.22
C VAL A 237 -16.72 14.99 6.79
N GLN A 238 -16.79 14.32 7.93
CA GLN A 238 -18.01 14.06 8.69
C GLN A 238 -17.88 14.67 10.08
N GLY A 239 -18.75 15.62 10.39
CA GLY A 239 -18.79 16.29 11.70
C GLY A 239 -19.98 15.82 12.56
N PRO A 240 -20.00 16.15 13.86
CA PRO A 240 -21.09 15.78 14.76
C PRO A 240 -22.36 16.58 14.42
N GLY A 241 -23.18 16.07 13.51
CA GLY A 241 -24.39 16.74 13.04
C GLY A 241 -24.59 16.78 11.52
N SER A 242 -23.69 16.21 10.71
CA SER A 242 -23.95 16.05 9.28
C SER A 242 -24.95 14.92 9.04
N THR A 243 -26.25 15.26 9.07
CA THR A 243 -27.32 14.41 8.54
C THR A 243 -27.19 14.42 7.02
N PHE A 244 -27.01 13.26 6.40
CA PHE A 244 -27.08 13.12 4.94
C PHE A 244 -28.48 13.52 4.49
N LEU A 245 -28.60 14.64 3.77
CA LEU A 245 -29.68 14.75 2.80
C LEU A 245 -29.31 13.77 1.68
N ARG A 246 -30.11 12.70 1.58
CA ARG A 246 -30.10 11.73 0.49
C ARG A 246 -30.41 12.41 -0.83
#